data_AF-A0A820D1R2-F1
#
_entry.id   AF-A0A820D1R2-F1
#
_cell.length_a   1.000
_cell.length_b   1.000
_cell.length_c   1.000
_cell.angle_alpha   90.00
_cell.angle_beta   90.00
_cell.angle_gamma   90.00
#
_symmetry.space_group_name_H-M   'P 1'
#
loop_
_entity.id
_entity.type
_entity.pdbx_description
1 polymer ?
#
loop_
_entity_poly.entity_id
_entity_poly.type
_entity_poly.pdbx_seq_one_letter_code
_entity_poly.pdbx_strand_id
1 'polypeptide(L)'
;LPIFIASLFSILAYRNVRRIVRRQIPIVRRRLDRQLTAMVLIRVITFVILTSPYAIQRMYTYIAKIDPSNLFPYAINILVGGIISSFFNLNYAVTFFK
;
A
#
# COMPACT_ATOMS: atom_id res chain seq x y z
N LEU A 1 -12.29 1.18 -0.71
CA LEU A 1 -12.25 2.65 -0.88
C LEU A 1 -10.84 3.24 -0.80
N PRO A 2 -10.08 3.12 0.31
CA PRO A 2 -8.78 3.82 0.45
C PRO A 2 -7.70 3.37 -0.56
N ILE A 3 -7.65 2.08 -0.92
CA ILE A 3 -6.68 1.55 -1.89
C ILE A 3 -6.90 2.14 -3.30
N PHE A 4 -8.17 2.27 -3.72
CA PHE A 4 -8.52 2.85 -5.02
C PHE A 4 -8.16 4.33 -5.07
N ILE A 5 -8.44 5.08 -4.02
CA ILE A 5 -8.08 6.50 -3.92
C ILE A 5 -6.56 6.65 -3.97
N ALA A 6 -5.82 5.88 -3.17
CA ALA A 6 -4.35 5.92 -3.16
C ALA A 6 -3.74 5.58 -4.52
N SER A 7 -4.25 4.54 -5.21
CA SER A 7 -3.75 4.18 -6.54
C SER A 7 -4.07 5.26 -7.58
N LEU A 8 -5.28 5.84 -7.55
CA LEU A 8 -5.69 6.91 -8.45
C LEU A 8 -4.80 8.15 -8.27
N PHE A 9 -4.56 8.57 -7.03
CA PHE A 9 -3.67 9.69 -6.70
C PHE A 9 -2.22 9.40 -7.11
N SER A 10 -1.72 8.17 -6.96
CA SER A 10 -0.38 7.81 -7.41
C SER A 10 -0.23 7.86 -8.92
N ILE A 11 -1.22 7.39 -9.67
CA ILE A 11 -1.24 7.47 -11.13
C ILE A 11 -1.31 8.92 -11.59
N LEU A 12 -2.17 9.73 -10.96
CA LEU A 12 -2.28 11.16 -11.24
C LEU A 12 -0.98 11.90 -10.93
N ALA A 13 -0.33 11.59 -9.80
CA ALA A 13 0.98 12.13 -9.44
C ALA A 13 2.03 11.76 -10.50
N TYR A 14 2.11 10.49 -10.93
CA TYR A 14 3.04 10.07 -11.98
C TYR A 14 2.82 10.81 -13.31
N ARG A 15 1.55 10.97 -13.72
CA ARG A 15 1.20 11.71 -14.95
C ARG A 15 1.55 13.19 -14.84
N ASN A 16 1.30 13.83 -13.70
CA ASN A 16 1.62 15.23 -13.47
C ASN A 16 3.14 15.48 -13.48
N VAL A 17 3.92 14.60 -12.84
CA VAL A 17 5.39 14.70 -12.82
C VAL A 17 5.96 14.54 -14.22
N ARG A 18 5.49 13.54 -14.98
CA ARG A 18 5.92 13.33 -16.38
C ARG A 18 5.58 14.52 -17.28
N ARG A 19 4.48 15.22 -17.00
CA ARG A 19 4.04 16.42 -17.73
C ARG A 19 4.88 17.66 -17.37
N ILE A 20 5.20 17.85 -16.09
CA ILE A 20 6.05 18.95 -15.60
C ILE A 20 7.50 18.80 -16.10
N VAL A 21 8.04 17.58 -16.10
CA VAL A 21 9.37 17.24 -16.61
C VAL A 21 9.56 17.62 -18.08
N ARG A 22 8.48 17.79 -18.87
CA ARG A 22 8.55 18.27 -20.27
C ARG A 22 8.65 19.80 -20.40
N ARG A 23 8.32 20.59 -19.38
CA ARG A 23 8.41 22.06 -19.40
C ARG A 23 9.63 22.53 -18.60
N GLN A 24 10.79 22.60 -19.27
CA GLN A 24 12.00 23.38 -18.93
C GLN A 24 12.20 23.82 -17.45
N ILE A 25 12.57 22.90 -16.56
CA ILE A 25 13.05 23.22 -15.20
C ILE A 25 14.57 23.00 -15.15
N PRO A 26 15.36 23.88 -14.49
CA PRO A 26 16.81 23.72 -14.34
C PRO A 26 17.20 22.32 -13.83
N ILE A 27 18.27 21.77 -14.42
CA ILE A 27 18.69 20.36 -14.32
C ILE A 27 18.84 19.87 -12.86
N VAL A 28 19.27 20.74 -11.95
CA VAL A 28 19.47 20.43 -10.53
C VAL A 28 18.13 20.21 -9.79
N ARG A 29 17.15 21.11 -9.96
CA ARG A 29 15.81 20.94 -9.38
C ARG A 29 15.08 19.72 -9.95
N ARG A 30 15.32 19.42 -11.23
CA ARG A 30 14.71 18.27 -11.93
C ARG A 30 15.13 16.91 -11.33
N ARG A 31 16.35 16.77 -10.80
CA ARG A 31 16.80 15.52 -10.14
C ARG A 31 16.13 15.33 -8.79
N LEU A 32 16.03 16.40 -7.99
CA LEU A 32 15.40 16.37 -6.68
C LEU A 32 13.89 16.06 -6.79
N ASP A 33 13.18 16.73 -7.70
CA ASP A 33 11.75 16.48 -7.94
C ASP A 33 11.51 15.05 -8.46
N ARG A 34 12.39 14.54 -9.32
CA ARG A 34 12.31 13.16 -9.82
C ARG A 34 12.54 12.14 -8.71
N GLN A 35 13.46 12.41 -7.77
CA GLN A 35 13.67 11.55 -6.60
C GLN A 35 12.47 11.58 -5.65
N LEU A 36 11.96 12.76 -5.31
CA LEU A 36 10.79 12.90 -4.44
C LEU A 36 9.57 12.16 -5.01
N THR A 37 9.36 12.28 -6.31
CA THR A 37 8.21 11.65 -6.98
C THR A 37 8.40 10.14 -7.14
N ALA A 38 9.62 9.67 -7.41
CA ALA A 38 9.95 8.25 -7.35
C ALA A 38 9.77 7.69 -5.93
N MET A 39 10.16 8.43 -4.90
CA MET A 39 9.98 8.07 -3.50
C MET A 39 8.49 7.94 -3.14
N VAL A 40 7.65 8.90 -3.56
CA VAL A 40 6.19 8.85 -3.37
C VAL A 40 5.58 7.67 -4.13
N LEU A 41 5.99 7.42 -5.37
CA LEU A 41 5.50 6.28 -6.16
C LEU A 41 5.84 4.95 -5.51
N ILE A 42 7.09 4.76 -5.08
CA ILE A 42 7.51 3.56 -4.37
C ILE A 42 6.69 3.42 -3.08
N ARG A 43 6.52 4.49 -2.31
CA ARG A 43 5.71 4.47 -1.08
C ARG A 43 4.27 4.04 -1.35
N VAL A 44 3.64 4.53 -2.42
CA VAL A 44 2.27 4.13 -2.76
C VAL A 44 2.21 2.70 -3.29
N ILE A 45 3.17 2.27 -4.12
CA ILE A 45 3.24 0.88 -4.61
C ILE A 45 3.39 -0.08 -3.41
N THR A 46 4.33 0.18 -2.51
CA THR A 46 4.51 -0.59 -1.28
C THR A 46 3.26 -0.56 -0.41
N PHE A 47 2.59 0.59 -0.28
CA PHE A 47 1.33 0.70 0.44
C PHE A 47 0.24 -0.21 -0.16
N VAL A 48 0.08 -0.21 -1.48
CA VAL A 48 -0.92 -1.03 -2.18
C VAL A 48 -0.59 -2.52 -2.02
N ILE A 49 0.67 -2.92 -2.19
CA ILE A 49 1.11 -4.32 -2.07
C ILE A 49 0.92 -4.84 -0.64
N LEU A 50 1.26 -4.05 0.38
CA LEU A 50 1.14 -4.49 1.78
C LEU A 50 -0.30 -4.43 2.30
N THR A 51 -1.15 -3.56 1.75
CA THR A 51 -2.54 -3.39 2.23
C THR A 51 -3.54 -4.29 1.51
N SER A 52 -3.27 -4.70 0.27
CA SER A 52 -4.16 -5.58 -0.49
C SER A 52 -4.40 -6.96 0.15
N PRO A 53 -3.40 -7.71 0.67
CA PRO A 53 -3.65 -9.01 1.28
C PRO A 53 -4.53 -8.90 2.54
N TYR A 54 -4.39 -7.80 3.30
CA TYR A 54 -5.22 -7.52 4.47
C TYR A 54 -6.69 -7.34 4.09
N ALA A 55 -6.97 -6.58 3.03
CA ALA A 55 -8.34 -6.40 2.54
C ALA A 55 -8.96 -7.73 2.07
N ILE A 56 -8.20 -8.53 1.30
CA ILE A 56 -8.65 -9.83 0.79
C ILE A 56 -8.96 -10.79 1.94
N GLN A 57 -8.06 -10.88 2.93
CA GLN A 57 -8.26 -11.77 4.07
C GLN A 57 -9.48 -11.40 4.92
N ARG A 58 -9.68 -10.09 5.16
CA ARG A 58 -10.87 -9.61 5.89
C ARG A 58 -12.14 -10.00 5.13
N MET A 59 -12.18 -9.79 3.82
CA MET A 59 -13.32 -10.21 2.99
C MET A 59 -13.54 -11.73 3.06
N TYR A 60 -12.46 -12.52 2.94
CA TYR A 60 -12.54 -13.98 3.03
C TYR A 60 -13.13 -14.44 4.38
N THR A 61 -12.70 -13.83 5.49
CA THR A 61 -13.19 -14.18 6.83
C THR A 61 -14.68 -13.87 7.00
N TYR A 62 -15.16 -12.75 6.42
CA TYR A 62 -16.58 -12.42 6.45
C TYR A 62 -17.44 -13.36 5.60
N ILE A 63 -16.94 -13.77 4.42
CA ILE A 63 -17.69 -14.62 3.48
C ILE A 63 -17.68 -16.09 3.94
N ALA A 64 -16.51 -16.61 4.33
CA ALA A 64 -16.31 -18.02 4.62
C ALA A 64 -16.96 -18.47 5.95
N LYS A 65 -17.37 -17.53 6.83
CA LYS A 65 -18.00 -17.81 8.13
C LYS A 65 -17.39 -19.02 8.84
N ILE A 66 -16.09 -18.94 9.10
CA ILE A 66 -15.32 -20.05 9.67
C ILE A 66 -15.91 -20.41 11.03
N ASP A 67 -16.43 -21.63 11.13
CA ASP A 67 -17.01 -22.15 12.35
C ASP A 67 -15.89 -22.37 13.40
N PRO A 68 -15.99 -21.73 14.58
CA PRO A 68 -15.04 -21.94 15.68
C PRO A 68 -14.93 -23.40 16.15
N SER A 69 -15.92 -24.25 15.84
CA SER A 69 -15.90 -25.67 16.18
C SER A 69 -14.81 -26.45 15.44
N ASN A 70 -14.45 -26.01 14.23
CA ASN A 70 -13.42 -26.65 13.40
C ASN A 70 -12.05 -26.01 13.66
N LEU A 71 -11.31 -26.62 14.59
CA LEU A 71 -10.02 -26.11 15.09
C LEU A 71 -8.95 -25.96 13.99
N PHE A 72 -8.90 -26.89 13.03
CA PHE A 72 -7.86 -26.90 11.99
C PHE A 72 -7.95 -25.70 11.01
N PRO A 73 -9.08 -25.44 10.32
CA PRO A 73 -9.21 -24.26 9.45
C PRO A 73 -9.15 -22.94 10.23
N TYR A 74 -9.59 -22.96 11.49
CA TYR A 74 -9.50 -21.80 12.38
C TYR A 74 -8.04 -21.41 12.71
N ALA A 75 -7.21 -22.39 13.06
CA ALA A 75 -5.78 -22.17 13.33
C ALA A 75 -5.03 -21.60 12.12
N ILE A 76 -5.34 -22.11 10.91
CA ILE A 76 -4.76 -21.59 9.66
C ILE A 76 -5.17 -20.13 9.45
N ASN A 77 -6.44 -19.79 9.66
CA ASN A 77 -6.90 -18.41 9.49
C ASN A 77 -6.21 -17.45 10.46
N ILE A 78 -6.05 -17.83 11.73
CA ILE A 78 -5.34 -17.02 12.72
C ILE A 78 -3.89 -16.79 12.30
N LEU A 79 -3.19 -17.84 11.88
CA LEU A 79 -1.78 -17.74 11.49
C LEU A 79 -1.59 -16.86 10.26
N VAL A 80 -2.41 -17.07 9.22
CA VAL A 80 -2.44 -16.21 8.03
C VAL A 80 -2.81 -14.77 8.42
N GLY A 81 -3.69 -14.59 9.41
CA GLY A 81 -4.09 -13.30 9.98
C GLY A 81 -2.95 -12.56 10.62
N GLY A 82 -2.23 -13.22 11.52
CA GLY A 82 -1.07 -12.65 12.18
C GLY A 82 0.01 -12.20 11.19
N ILE A 83 0.29 -13.02 10.16
CA ILE A 83 1.28 -12.69 9.13
C ILE A 83 0.84 -11.45 8.34
N ILE A 84 -0.40 -11.43 7.83
CA ILE A 84 -0.92 -10.34 7.02
C ILE A 84 -1.05 -9.05 7.84
N SER A 85 -1.51 -9.13 9.10
CA SER A 85 -1.54 -8.00 10.02
C SER A 85 -0.15 -7.46 10.32
N SER A 86 0.88 -8.31 10.41
CA SER A 86 2.27 -7.86 10.60
C SER A 86 2.77 -7.06 9.40
N PHE A 87 2.49 -7.51 8.17
CA PHE A 87 2.80 -6.75 6.95
C PHE A 87 2.06 -5.42 6.87
N PHE A 88 0.78 -5.40 7.26
CA PHE A 88 -0.01 -4.18 7.34
C PHE A 88 0.58 -3.21 8.36
N ASN A 89 0.90 -3.67 9.56
CA ASN A 89 1.51 -2.83 10.61
C ASN A 89 2.88 -2.27 10.18
N LEU A 90 3.69 -3.06 9.47
CA LEU A 90 4.99 -2.62 8.95
C LEU A 90 4.86 -1.42 7.99
N ASN A 91 3.77 -1.37 7.22
CA ASN A 91 3.46 -0.24 6.35
C ASN A 91 3.27 1.08 7.14
N TYR A 92 2.68 1.00 8.34
CA TYR A 92 2.42 2.15 9.22
C TYR A 92 3.51 2.40 10.27
N ALA A 93 4.40 1.42 10.49
CA ALA A 93 5.48 1.51 11.48
C ALA A 93 6.46 2.66 11.19
N VAL A 94 6.61 3.06 9.93
CA VAL A 94 7.34 4.28 9.56
C VAL A 94 6.42 5.48 9.76
N THR A 95 6.17 5.82 11.02
CA THR A 95 5.67 7.14 11.40
C THR A 95 6.90 8.03 11.55
N PHE A 96 7.01 9.09 10.74
CA PHE A 96 8.02 10.12 11.00
C PHE A 96 7.71 10.71 12.38
N PHE A 97 8.58 10.43 13.36
CA PHE A 97 8.61 11.15 14.62
C PHE A 97 8.62 12.64 14.29
N LYS A 98 7.63 13.36 14.81
CA LYS A 98 7.52 14.81 14.69
C LYS A 98 8.23 15.45 15.87
#